data_AF-A0A2H5Z482-F1
#
_entry.id   AF-A0A2H5Z482-F1
#
_cell.length_a   1.000
_cell.length_b   1.000
_cell.length_c   1.000
_cell.angle_alpha   90.00
_cell.angle_beta   90.00
_cell.angle_gamma   90.00
#
_symmetry.space_group_name_H-M   'P 1'
#
loop_
_entity.id
_entity.type
_entity.pdbx_description
1 polymer ?
#
loop_
_entity_poly.entity_id
_entity_poly.type
_entity_poly.pdbx_seq_one_letter_code
_entity_poly.pdbx_strand_id
1 'polypeptide(L)'
;MSIGRWGSLCVLCILATSLAACRTPLALVPSLPESTSTLTVRTRLEQPFYSSADGLAAVELRMNLPSSFGPEERPSLGGGGVLRVFYAPEQDPRYPDTDFYAWPESQGWLGELLPGRLIEQAFLSRYPYLDGITVRVGTYGADVGRGTGRLRTDVSAIVREAPIAGRELAALPGGGAVEVIGSREGWIRVRLPDGRIGYIDRALFAELPPPTRENTGLLVLRLYRAGDGELLREARLDVRTLSDESHVTFRFTPIPDSYRVEYRFTVEAVGSAPGRAVTLWGNPSTGELVYRPSYASVVLAEVSLDSGRWSGVQNTLEVRFPPIRPTRDTYLRFVIEAGERPLVVHWSMVRPPGNLPLSSQDDPGIWGGVVFNARYLDDVPMATLFRAGVGRAVRLFLNDPPLAAVYALILASIALLVGWSWRSRGRRALPS
;
A
#
# COMPACT_ATOMS: atom_id res chain seq x y z
N MET A 1 24.84 -18.48 -57.43
CA MET A 1 24.43 -19.11 -56.15
C MET A 1 24.18 -18.02 -55.11
N SER A 2 22.93 -17.56 -54.98
CA SER A 2 22.53 -16.47 -54.06
C SER A 2 22.06 -17.02 -52.70
N ILE A 3 22.95 -17.70 -51.98
CA ILE A 3 22.65 -18.26 -50.65
C ILE A 3 22.80 -17.20 -49.53
N GLY A 4 23.48 -16.08 -49.81
CA GLY A 4 23.85 -15.09 -48.79
C GLY A 4 22.71 -14.23 -48.22
N ARG A 5 21.61 -14.01 -48.96
CA ARG A 5 20.53 -13.10 -48.51
C ARG A 5 19.41 -13.83 -47.74
N TRP A 6 19.08 -15.06 -48.16
CA TRP A 6 18.05 -15.89 -47.54
C TRP A 6 18.52 -16.55 -46.25
N GLY A 7 19.80 -16.96 -46.17
CA GLY A 7 20.39 -17.50 -44.94
C GLY A 7 20.41 -16.47 -43.79
N SER A 8 20.78 -15.22 -44.09
CA SER A 8 20.76 -14.13 -43.11
C SER A 8 19.34 -13.77 -42.66
N LEU A 9 18.35 -13.82 -43.56
CA LEU A 9 16.95 -13.58 -43.21
C LEU A 9 16.39 -14.70 -42.32
N CYS A 10 16.70 -15.96 -42.62
CA CYS A 10 16.31 -17.09 -41.78
C CYS A 10 16.95 -17.05 -40.40
N VAL A 11 18.24 -16.67 -40.29
CA VAL A 11 18.91 -16.50 -38.98
C VAL A 11 18.29 -15.36 -38.19
N LEU A 12 17.98 -14.21 -38.83
CA LEU A 12 17.28 -13.09 -38.19
C LEU A 12 15.86 -13.47 -37.75
N CYS A 13 15.12 -14.23 -38.55
CA CYS A 13 13.81 -14.74 -38.18
C CYS A 13 13.90 -15.73 -37.02
N ILE A 14 14.86 -16.66 -37.04
CA ILE A 14 15.08 -17.61 -35.95
C ILE A 14 15.46 -16.86 -34.66
N LEU A 15 16.37 -15.87 -34.73
CA LEU A 15 16.74 -15.02 -33.60
C LEU A 15 15.54 -14.21 -33.08
N ALA A 16 14.71 -13.66 -33.97
CA ALA A 16 13.51 -12.91 -33.60
C ALA A 16 12.45 -13.83 -32.97
N THR A 17 12.28 -15.06 -33.45
CA THR A 17 11.36 -16.05 -32.87
C THR A 17 11.87 -16.62 -31.54
N SER A 18 13.18 -16.84 -31.39
CA SER A 18 13.78 -17.29 -30.13
C SER A 18 13.78 -16.19 -29.07
N LEU A 19 13.99 -14.93 -29.47
CA LEU A 19 13.82 -13.77 -28.59
C LEU A 19 12.35 -13.48 -28.27
N ALA A 20 11.41 -13.70 -29.20
CA ALA A 20 9.98 -13.60 -28.89
C ALA A 20 9.51 -14.66 -27.88
N ALA A 21 10.18 -15.81 -27.82
CA ALA A 21 9.94 -16.86 -26.83
C ALA A 21 10.66 -16.62 -25.49
N CYS A 22 11.68 -15.74 -25.44
CA CYS A 22 12.31 -15.33 -24.20
C CYS A 22 11.38 -14.39 -23.43
N ARG A 23 11.05 -14.82 -22.22
CA ARG A 23 10.26 -14.05 -21.25
C ARG A 23 11.17 -13.71 -20.08
N THR A 24 11.22 -12.43 -19.73
CA THR A 24 11.96 -11.97 -18.55
C THR A 24 10.96 -11.56 -17.48
N PRO A 25 11.16 -11.99 -16.22
CA PRO A 25 10.30 -11.58 -15.12
C PRO A 25 10.30 -10.06 -15.02
N LEU A 26 9.12 -9.46 -15.01
CA LEU A 26 8.95 -8.02 -14.89
C LEU A 26 9.43 -7.57 -13.51
N ALA A 27 10.14 -6.43 -13.48
CA ALA A 27 10.61 -5.80 -12.26
C ALA A 27 9.78 -4.55 -11.98
N LEU A 28 9.62 -4.19 -10.69
CA LEU A 28 8.93 -2.97 -10.26
C LEU A 28 9.58 -1.72 -10.85
N VAL A 29 10.91 -1.69 -10.85
CA VAL A 29 11.72 -0.63 -11.47
C VAL A 29 12.80 -1.24 -12.37
N PRO A 30 13.23 -0.54 -13.45
CA PRO A 30 14.23 -1.05 -14.38
C PRO A 30 15.60 -1.34 -13.73
N SER A 31 15.97 -0.54 -12.73
CA SER A 31 17.21 -0.66 -11.96
C SER A 31 16.97 -0.17 -10.54
N LEU A 32 17.74 -0.72 -9.58
CA LEU A 32 17.71 -0.24 -8.20
C LEU A 32 18.13 1.23 -8.13
N PRO A 33 17.49 2.05 -7.29
CA PRO A 33 17.89 3.44 -7.09
C PRO A 33 19.26 3.53 -6.40
N GLU A 34 19.95 4.66 -6.57
CA GLU A 34 21.19 4.94 -5.86
C GLU A 34 20.92 5.09 -4.36
N SER A 35 21.78 4.46 -3.54
CA SER A 35 21.67 4.53 -2.09
C SER A 35 22.07 5.92 -1.59
N THR A 36 21.22 6.53 -0.77
CA THR A 36 21.54 7.76 -0.04
C THR A 36 22.35 7.44 1.21
N SER A 37 21.92 6.46 1.99
CA SER A 37 22.63 5.99 3.19
C SER A 37 22.18 4.58 3.56
N THR A 38 22.53 4.13 4.76
CA THR A 38 22.05 2.90 5.37
C THR A 38 21.15 3.21 6.56
N LEU A 39 20.25 2.27 6.86
CA LEU A 39 19.36 2.26 8.00
C LEU A 39 19.54 0.93 8.73
N THR A 40 19.73 1.00 10.05
CA THR A 40 19.80 -0.19 10.90
C THR A 40 18.42 -0.52 11.47
N VAL A 41 17.82 -1.60 10.97
CA VAL A 41 16.55 -2.15 11.45
C VAL A 41 16.83 -3.10 12.62
N ARG A 42 16.34 -2.76 13.81
CA ARG A 42 16.41 -3.58 15.03
C ARG A 42 15.06 -4.18 15.40
N THR A 43 13.98 -3.54 14.97
CA THR A 43 12.62 -3.97 15.26
C THR A 43 11.86 -4.20 13.94
N ARG A 44 11.38 -3.12 13.33
CA ARG A 44 10.46 -3.18 12.19
C ARG A 44 10.67 -2.04 11.21
N LEU A 45 10.68 -2.41 9.94
CA LEU A 45 10.73 -1.51 8.80
C LEU A 45 9.61 -1.86 7.82
N GLU A 46 8.91 -0.85 7.33
CA GLU A 46 7.83 -0.99 6.37
C GLU A 46 8.10 -0.18 5.11
N GLN A 47 7.76 -0.75 3.95
CA GLN A 47 7.79 -0.03 2.68
C GLN A 47 6.53 -0.35 1.87
N PRO A 48 5.58 0.59 1.76
CA PRO A 48 4.50 0.50 0.80
C PRO A 48 4.98 0.84 -0.62
N PHE A 49 4.36 0.23 -1.63
CA PHE A 49 4.59 0.53 -3.05
C PHE A 49 3.38 0.15 -3.89
N TYR A 50 3.19 0.85 -5.00
CA TYR A 50 2.18 0.53 -6.01
C TYR A 50 2.70 -0.53 -6.97
N SER A 51 1.89 -1.55 -7.22
CA SER A 51 2.17 -2.60 -8.20
C SER A 51 1.26 -2.44 -9.42
N SER A 52 1.86 -2.27 -10.60
CA SER A 52 1.16 -2.25 -11.88
C SER A 52 1.09 -3.64 -12.55
N ALA A 53 1.66 -4.66 -11.91
CA ALA A 53 1.86 -5.99 -12.45
C ALA A 53 1.28 -7.08 -11.53
N ASP A 54 0.94 -8.22 -12.09
CA ASP A 54 0.40 -9.35 -11.36
C ASP A 54 1.47 -10.42 -11.03
N GLY A 55 1.22 -11.21 -9.98
CA GLY A 55 2.05 -12.35 -9.66
C GLY A 55 3.38 -11.98 -9.00
N LEU A 56 3.38 -11.11 -8.00
CA LEU A 56 4.59 -10.81 -7.21
C LEU A 56 5.19 -12.11 -6.67
N ALA A 57 6.47 -12.38 -6.99
CA ALA A 57 7.13 -13.65 -6.68
C ALA A 57 8.46 -13.50 -5.93
N ALA A 58 9.04 -12.29 -5.90
CA ALA A 58 10.25 -12.03 -5.14
C ALA A 58 10.39 -10.57 -4.74
N VAL A 59 11.14 -10.33 -3.68
CA VAL A 59 11.66 -9.01 -3.30
C VAL A 59 13.18 -9.09 -3.25
N GLU A 60 13.84 -8.15 -3.91
CA GLU A 60 15.29 -7.98 -3.94
C GLU A 60 15.63 -6.75 -3.09
N LEU A 61 16.30 -6.95 -1.96
CA LEU A 61 16.65 -5.89 -1.00
C LEU A 61 18.14 -5.59 -1.09
N ARG A 62 18.52 -4.31 -1.17
CA ARG A 62 19.92 -3.93 -1.04
C ARG A 62 20.30 -3.83 0.45
N MET A 63 21.28 -4.63 0.85
CA MET A 63 21.72 -4.74 2.24
C MET A 63 23.22 -4.50 2.35
N ASN A 64 23.66 -4.04 3.52
CA ASN A 64 25.07 -3.93 3.85
C ASN A 64 25.53 -5.24 4.52
N LEU A 65 25.85 -6.22 3.68
CA LEU A 65 26.45 -7.50 4.09
C LEU A 65 27.85 -7.64 3.44
N PRO A 66 28.72 -8.50 3.99
CA PRO A 66 30.02 -8.80 3.39
C PRO A 66 29.90 -9.19 1.90
N SER A 67 30.84 -8.74 1.08
CA SER A 67 30.84 -8.98 -0.38
C SER A 67 31.13 -10.43 -0.77
N SER A 68 31.68 -11.23 0.15
CA SER A 68 31.92 -12.66 -0.03
C SER A 68 31.77 -13.40 1.30
N PHE A 69 31.21 -14.60 1.22
CA PHE A 69 31.17 -15.57 2.32
C PHE A 69 32.07 -16.76 1.96
N GLY A 70 32.62 -17.45 2.96
CA GLY A 70 33.46 -18.62 2.73
C GLY A 70 32.70 -19.76 2.01
N PRO A 71 33.40 -20.72 1.35
CA PRO A 71 32.78 -21.79 0.57
C PRO A 71 31.79 -22.68 1.35
N GLU A 72 31.93 -22.74 2.68
CA GLU A 72 31.08 -23.53 3.58
C GLU A 72 30.28 -22.66 4.57
N GLU A 73 30.40 -21.34 4.46
CA GLU A 73 29.70 -20.41 5.33
C GLU A 73 28.25 -20.27 4.84
N ARG A 74 27.29 -20.71 5.66
CA ARG A 74 25.88 -20.34 5.51
C ARG A 74 25.62 -19.15 6.42
N PRO A 75 25.96 -17.92 5.99
CA PRO A 75 25.74 -16.75 6.82
C PRO A 75 24.27 -16.66 7.18
N SER A 76 23.98 -16.29 8.41
CA SER A 76 22.66 -15.80 8.76
C SER A 76 22.53 -14.38 8.19
N LEU A 77 22.13 -14.31 6.92
CA LEU A 77 21.96 -13.08 6.14
C LEU A 77 20.92 -12.15 6.79
N GLY A 78 19.91 -12.75 7.42
CA GLY A 78 18.81 -12.10 8.10
C GLY A 78 18.93 -12.04 9.62
N GLY A 79 19.87 -12.77 10.23
CA GLY A 79 19.93 -12.87 11.69
C GLY A 79 18.66 -13.47 12.31
N GLY A 80 17.94 -14.35 11.60
CA GLY A 80 16.59 -14.81 11.97
C GLY A 80 15.46 -13.87 11.56
N GLY A 81 15.75 -12.77 10.87
CA GLY A 81 14.77 -11.81 10.40
C GLY A 81 13.82 -12.36 9.33
N VAL A 82 12.64 -11.76 9.24
CA VAL A 82 11.57 -12.20 8.35
C VAL A 82 11.06 -11.04 7.49
N LEU A 83 10.70 -11.35 6.25
CA LEU A 83 9.99 -10.45 5.37
C LEU A 83 8.55 -10.96 5.21
N ARG A 84 7.58 -10.07 5.43
CA ARG A 84 6.16 -10.31 5.18
C ARG A 84 5.63 -9.37 4.11
N VAL A 85 4.69 -9.85 3.30
CA VAL A 85 4.01 -9.03 2.28
C VAL A 85 2.53 -8.94 2.61
N PHE A 86 1.96 -7.73 2.49
CA PHE A 86 0.55 -7.43 2.73
C PHE A 86 0.01 -6.56 1.59
N TYR A 87 -1.31 -6.57 1.40
CA TYR A 87 -1.97 -5.45 0.73
C TYR A 87 -1.91 -4.20 1.62
N ALA A 88 -1.88 -3.03 1.00
CA ALA A 88 -1.87 -1.73 1.67
C ALA A 88 -2.99 -0.82 1.15
N PRO A 89 -4.27 -1.23 1.24
CA PRO A 89 -5.40 -0.44 0.72
C PRO A 89 -5.52 0.94 1.37
N GLU A 90 -5.05 1.12 2.60
CA GLU A 90 -5.01 2.42 3.28
C GLU A 90 -4.14 3.46 2.57
N GLN A 91 -3.27 3.03 1.64
CA GLN A 91 -2.43 3.89 0.82
C GLN A 91 -3.07 4.27 -0.53
N ASP A 92 -4.20 3.67 -0.88
CA ASP A 92 -4.84 3.86 -2.18
C ASP A 92 -5.56 5.21 -2.25
N PRO A 93 -5.15 6.14 -3.13
CA PRO A 93 -5.75 7.47 -3.23
C PRO A 93 -7.05 7.48 -4.04
N ARG A 94 -7.45 6.34 -4.62
CA ARG A 94 -8.61 6.24 -5.53
C ARG A 94 -9.94 6.02 -4.81
N TYR A 95 -9.94 6.06 -3.48
CA TYR A 95 -11.18 6.00 -2.71
C TYR A 95 -11.83 7.38 -2.61
N PRO A 96 -13.18 7.45 -2.48
CA PRO A 96 -13.88 8.71 -2.31
C PRO A 96 -13.39 9.53 -1.10
N ASP A 97 -12.98 8.84 -0.04
CA ASP A 97 -12.28 9.46 1.08
C ASP A 97 -10.79 9.66 0.75
N THR A 98 -10.48 10.81 0.12
CA THR A 98 -9.14 11.16 -0.35
C THR A 98 -8.18 11.55 0.77
N ASP A 99 -8.71 12.12 1.86
CA ASP A 99 -7.97 12.45 3.06
C ASP A 99 -8.83 12.13 4.28
N PHE A 100 -8.55 10.95 4.85
CA PHE A 100 -9.25 10.39 5.99
C PHE A 100 -9.24 11.30 7.22
N TYR A 101 -8.26 12.20 7.35
CA TYR A 101 -8.16 13.09 8.51
C TYR A 101 -8.76 14.47 8.27
N ALA A 102 -8.99 14.86 7.02
CA ALA A 102 -9.55 16.16 6.66
C ALA A 102 -11.09 16.15 6.58
N TRP A 103 -11.71 17.26 6.98
CA TRP A 103 -13.15 17.50 6.88
C TRP A 103 -13.37 18.75 6.03
N PRO A 104 -13.40 18.63 4.70
CA PRO A 104 -13.40 19.78 3.80
C PRO A 104 -14.76 20.49 3.80
N GLU A 105 -14.74 21.81 3.66
CA GLU A 105 -15.96 22.66 3.65
C GLU A 105 -16.90 22.39 2.46
N SER A 106 -16.39 21.76 1.41
CA SER A 106 -17.19 21.35 0.23
C SER A 106 -18.12 20.17 0.51
N GLN A 107 -17.96 19.51 1.65
CA GLN A 107 -18.78 18.39 2.11
C GLN A 107 -19.56 18.81 3.35
N GLY A 108 -20.61 18.06 3.67
CA GLY A 108 -21.50 18.39 4.77
C GLY A 108 -22.31 17.21 5.28
N TRP A 109 -23.03 17.47 6.36
CA TRP A 109 -24.00 16.52 6.89
C TRP A 109 -25.18 16.40 5.92
N LEU A 110 -25.54 15.16 5.59
CA LEU A 110 -26.69 14.87 4.73
C LEU A 110 -28.04 15.09 5.43
N GLY A 111 -28.02 15.50 6.71
CA GLY A 111 -29.21 15.62 7.56
C GLY A 111 -29.55 14.32 8.26
N GLU A 112 -30.51 14.37 9.19
CA GLU A 112 -30.88 13.20 9.98
C GLU A 112 -31.24 11.99 9.11
N LEU A 113 -30.66 10.85 9.46
CA LEU A 113 -31.00 9.57 8.85
C LEU A 113 -32.21 9.02 9.61
N LEU A 114 -33.40 9.26 9.06
CA LEU A 114 -34.67 8.83 9.62
C LEU A 114 -35.11 7.50 8.99
N PRO A 115 -35.99 6.72 9.66
CA PRO A 115 -36.56 5.51 9.07
C PRO A 115 -37.18 5.78 7.70
N GLY A 116 -36.91 4.89 6.74
CA GLY A 116 -37.35 5.02 5.35
C GLY A 116 -36.42 5.84 4.46
N ARG A 117 -35.46 6.59 5.02
CA ARG A 117 -34.39 7.21 4.25
C ARG A 117 -33.28 6.22 3.99
N LEU A 118 -33.10 5.87 2.71
CA LEU A 118 -32.07 4.95 2.24
C LEU A 118 -30.98 5.74 1.52
N ILE A 119 -29.73 5.58 1.94
CA ILE A 119 -28.58 6.11 1.21
C ILE A 119 -27.90 4.96 0.49
N GLU A 120 -27.83 5.04 -0.84
CA GLU A 120 -27.25 4.02 -1.70
C GLU A 120 -25.97 4.53 -2.35
N GLN A 121 -24.96 3.67 -2.46
CA GLN A 121 -23.70 3.94 -3.14
C GLN A 121 -23.22 2.70 -3.90
N ALA A 122 -22.56 2.91 -5.02
CA ALA A 122 -21.88 1.86 -5.79
C ALA A 122 -20.38 2.08 -5.79
N PHE A 123 -19.59 1.00 -5.78
CA PHE A 123 -18.14 1.06 -5.81
C PHE A 123 -17.49 -0.18 -6.42
N LEU A 124 -16.32 0.01 -7.01
CA LEU A 124 -15.43 -1.08 -7.42
C LEU A 124 -14.51 -1.44 -6.25
N SER A 125 -14.58 -2.68 -5.77
CA SER A 125 -13.61 -3.20 -4.82
C SER A 125 -12.28 -3.45 -5.51
N ARG A 126 -11.19 -2.89 -4.96
CA ARG A 126 -9.87 -2.87 -5.59
C ARG A 126 -8.92 -3.94 -5.05
N TYR A 127 -9.33 -4.64 -3.99
CA TYR A 127 -8.51 -5.62 -3.26
C TYR A 127 -9.37 -6.84 -2.92
N PRO A 128 -8.76 -8.02 -2.73
CA PRO A 128 -9.44 -9.17 -2.12
C PRO A 128 -9.68 -8.92 -0.62
N TYR A 129 -10.51 -9.77 0.00
CA TYR A 129 -10.81 -9.75 1.43
C TYR A 129 -11.54 -8.49 1.93
N LEU A 130 -12.46 -7.94 1.13
CA LEU A 130 -13.34 -6.85 1.57
C LEU A 130 -14.08 -7.28 2.85
N ASP A 131 -13.95 -6.52 3.93
CA ASP A 131 -14.46 -6.87 5.26
C ASP A 131 -15.22 -5.73 5.94
N GLY A 132 -15.33 -4.58 5.30
CA GLY A 132 -16.15 -3.50 5.82
C GLY A 132 -16.26 -2.30 4.91
N ILE A 133 -17.09 -1.36 5.34
CA ILE A 133 -17.19 -0.03 4.73
C ILE A 133 -17.14 0.99 5.85
N THR A 134 -16.14 1.86 5.79
CA THR A 134 -15.99 3.00 6.69
C THR A 134 -16.75 4.18 6.14
N VAL A 135 -17.57 4.81 6.97
CA VAL A 135 -18.26 6.08 6.67
C VAL A 135 -18.00 7.06 7.81
N ARG A 136 -18.34 8.33 7.59
CA ARG A 136 -18.26 9.37 8.61
C ARG A 136 -19.64 9.66 9.18
N VAL A 137 -19.74 9.65 10.50
CA VAL A 137 -20.99 9.84 11.25
C VAL A 137 -20.91 11.07 12.15
N GLY A 138 -22.03 11.77 12.23
CA GLY A 138 -22.29 12.81 13.23
C GLY A 138 -23.45 12.40 14.12
N THR A 139 -23.35 12.68 15.42
CA THR A 139 -24.33 12.32 16.44
C THR A 139 -25.12 13.51 16.97
N TYR A 140 -24.84 14.72 16.50
CA TYR A 140 -25.50 15.96 16.92
C TYR A 140 -25.41 16.21 18.43
N GLY A 141 -24.24 15.98 19.03
CA GLY A 141 -24.02 16.20 20.48
C GLY A 141 -24.67 15.15 21.39
N ALA A 142 -24.94 13.95 20.87
CA ALA A 142 -25.37 12.81 21.67
C ALA A 142 -24.20 12.03 22.31
N ASP A 143 -22.96 12.32 21.90
CA ASP A 143 -21.75 11.69 22.46
C ASP A 143 -21.23 12.41 23.72
N VAL A 144 -21.01 13.73 23.63
CA VAL A 144 -20.62 14.57 24.77
C VAL A 144 -21.28 15.95 24.66
N GLY A 145 -21.71 16.49 25.80
CA GLY A 145 -22.25 17.84 25.87
C GLY A 145 -21.17 18.92 25.79
N ARG A 146 -21.62 20.19 25.77
CA ARG A 146 -20.76 21.37 25.92
C ARG A 146 -20.81 21.88 27.35
N GLY A 147 -19.69 22.39 27.85
CA GLY A 147 -19.60 22.94 29.21
C GLY A 147 -18.26 22.66 29.86
N THR A 148 -18.22 22.61 31.19
CA THR A 148 -16.99 22.35 31.94
C THR A 148 -16.73 20.85 32.07
N GLY A 149 -15.61 20.38 31.55
CA GLY A 149 -15.08 19.04 31.82
C GLY A 149 -14.00 19.08 32.89
N ARG A 150 -13.86 18.01 33.68
CA ARG A 150 -12.85 17.90 34.73
C ARG A 150 -11.85 16.79 34.43
N LEU A 151 -10.58 17.15 34.41
CA LEU A 151 -9.48 16.20 34.20
C LEU A 151 -9.28 15.33 35.44
N ARG A 152 -8.79 14.12 35.24
CA ARG A 152 -8.32 13.24 36.31
C ARG A 152 -7.18 13.89 37.08
N THR A 153 -7.07 13.62 38.37
CA THR A 153 -6.06 14.25 39.26
C THR A 153 -4.69 13.57 39.20
N ASP A 154 -4.63 12.33 38.73
CA ASP A 154 -3.45 11.47 38.81
C ASP A 154 -2.53 11.54 37.58
N VAL A 155 -2.95 12.23 36.52
CA VAL A 155 -2.21 12.31 35.26
C VAL A 155 -2.39 13.66 34.60
N SER A 156 -1.31 14.19 34.01
CA SER A 156 -1.37 15.39 33.17
C SER A 156 -2.03 15.08 31.82
N ALA A 157 -2.89 15.98 31.35
CA ALA A 157 -3.58 15.83 30.09
C ALA A 157 -2.81 16.50 28.94
N ILE A 158 -2.44 15.73 27.93
CA ILE A 158 -1.80 16.26 26.72
C ILE A 158 -2.87 16.73 25.74
N VAL A 159 -2.79 17.99 25.34
CA VAL A 159 -3.67 18.63 24.36
C VAL A 159 -3.02 18.53 23.00
N ARG A 160 -3.75 17.99 22.02
CA ARG A 160 -3.27 17.82 20.64
C ARG A 160 -4.02 18.73 19.67
N GLU A 161 -3.36 19.07 18.57
CA GLU A 161 -3.95 19.89 17.50
C GLU A 161 -5.08 19.18 16.72
N ALA A 162 -4.97 17.86 16.61
CA ALA A 162 -5.94 17.00 15.98
C ALA A 162 -6.04 15.68 16.75
N PRO A 163 -7.18 14.97 16.71
CA PRO A 163 -7.29 13.62 17.26
C PRO A 163 -6.24 12.69 16.65
N ILE A 164 -5.72 11.75 17.46
CA ILE A 164 -4.84 10.64 17.05
C ILE A 164 -3.44 11.07 16.57
N ALA A 165 -3.34 11.90 15.55
CA ALA A 165 -2.08 12.24 14.85
C ALA A 165 -1.65 13.71 15.00
N GLY A 166 -2.35 14.49 15.83
CA GLY A 166 -2.01 15.88 16.09
C GLY A 166 -0.74 16.04 16.93
N ARG A 167 0.08 17.04 16.59
CA ARG A 167 1.18 17.48 17.45
C ARG A 167 0.65 17.96 18.80
N GLU A 168 1.49 17.87 19.81
CA GLU A 168 1.21 18.43 21.12
C GLU A 168 1.15 19.97 21.06
N LEU A 169 0.12 20.53 21.67
CA LEU A 169 -0.09 21.97 21.80
C LEU A 169 0.23 22.48 23.21
N ALA A 170 -0.08 21.66 24.23
CA ALA A 170 0.09 21.98 25.63
C ALA A 170 -0.05 20.72 26.51
N ALA A 171 0.47 20.78 27.73
CA ALA A 171 0.20 19.83 28.80
C ALA A 171 -0.55 20.54 29.94
N LEU A 172 -1.71 20.01 30.33
CA LEU A 172 -2.52 20.54 31.41
C LEU A 172 -2.33 19.71 32.69
N PRO A 173 -2.23 20.33 33.86
CA PRO A 173 -2.14 19.60 35.11
C PRO A 173 -3.42 18.82 35.39
N GLY A 174 -3.26 17.65 36.01
CA GLY A 174 -4.40 16.85 36.46
C GLY A 174 -5.32 17.60 37.41
N GLY A 175 -6.61 17.26 37.39
CA GLY A 175 -7.65 17.87 38.24
C GLY A 175 -8.18 19.22 37.73
N GLY A 176 -7.54 19.80 36.70
CA GLY A 176 -7.96 21.05 36.08
C GLY A 176 -9.32 20.97 35.41
N ALA A 177 -10.00 22.12 35.32
CA ALA A 177 -11.23 22.30 34.57
C ALA A 177 -10.92 22.85 33.17
N VAL A 178 -11.63 22.37 32.15
CA VAL A 178 -11.46 22.79 30.75
C VAL A 178 -12.82 23.00 30.09
N GLU A 179 -12.90 23.95 29.16
CA GLU A 179 -14.11 24.17 28.35
C GLU A 179 -14.20 23.08 27.28
N VAL A 180 -15.16 22.17 27.42
CA VAL A 180 -15.53 21.15 26.45
C VAL A 180 -16.52 21.75 25.44
N ILE A 181 -16.20 21.63 24.16
CA ILE A 181 -17.01 22.15 23.05
C ILE A 181 -17.59 21.06 22.14
N GLY A 182 -17.23 19.80 22.39
CA GLY A 182 -17.77 18.62 21.71
C GLY A 182 -16.77 17.45 21.74
N SER A 183 -16.95 16.51 20.83
CA SER A 183 -16.01 15.41 20.59
C SER A 183 -15.79 15.21 19.10
N ARG A 184 -14.70 14.52 18.77
CA ARG A 184 -14.35 14.11 17.40
C ARG A 184 -13.45 12.89 17.44
N GLU A 185 -13.76 11.87 16.65
CA GLU A 185 -13.03 10.57 16.67
C GLU A 185 -12.87 9.97 18.08
N GLY A 186 -13.84 10.19 18.97
CA GLY A 186 -13.77 9.74 20.37
C GLY A 186 -12.91 10.62 21.30
N TRP A 187 -12.15 11.58 20.75
CA TRP A 187 -11.40 12.57 21.52
C TRP A 187 -12.30 13.74 21.95
N ILE A 188 -12.00 14.34 23.09
CA ILE A 188 -12.74 15.49 23.62
C ILE A 188 -12.16 16.76 23.03
N ARG A 189 -13.00 17.50 22.31
CA ARG A 189 -12.66 18.79 21.74
C ARG A 189 -12.83 19.87 22.80
N VAL A 190 -11.76 20.58 23.10
CA VAL A 190 -11.71 21.59 24.15
C VAL A 190 -11.25 22.95 23.61
N ARG A 191 -11.65 24.02 24.30
CA ARG A 191 -11.09 25.36 24.11
C ARG A 191 -10.13 25.67 25.27
N LEU A 192 -8.92 26.08 24.91
CA LEU A 192 -7.90 26.53 25.84
C LEU A 192 -8.15 27.99 26.27
N PRO A 193 -7.57 28.45 27.41
CA PRO A 193 -7.71 29.83 27.87
C PRO A 193 -7.24 30.90 26.87
N ASP A 194 -6.30 30.54 25.99
CA ASP A 194 -5.80 31.40 24.91
C ASP A 194 -6.70 31.42 23.66
N GLY A 195 -7.86 30.74 23.71
CA GLY A 195 -8.82 30.65 22.62
C GLY A 195 -8.53 29.56 21.58
N ARG A 196 -7.36 28.91 21.63
CA ARG A 196 -7.06 27.79 20.71
C ARG A 196 -7.96 26.59 21.00
N ILE A 197 -8.24 25.83 19.95
CA ILE A 197 -8.98 24.56 20.05
C ILE A 197 -7.97 23.42 20.03
N GLY A 198 -8.17 22.45 20.91
CA GLY A 198 -7.38 21.23 20.95
C GLY A 198 -8.23 20.01 21.29
N TYR A 199 -7.57 18.85 21.31
CA TYR A 199 -8.19 17.56 21.56
C TYR A 199 -7.45 16.84 22.68
N ILE A 200 -8.21 16.31 23.64
CA ILE A 200 -7.70 15.55 24.78
C ILE A 200 -8.33 14.15 24.74
N ASP A 201 -7.54 13.13 25.07
CA ASP A 201 -8.04 11.75 25.16
C ASP A 201 -9.16 11.68 26.21
N ARG A 202 -10.30 11.08 25.84
CA ARG A 202 -11.47 10.92 26.71
C ARG A 202 -11.12 10.25 28.04
N ALA A 203 -10.18 9.31 28.05
CA ALA A 203 -9.76 8.57 29.24
C ALA A 203 -9.07 9.44 30.31
N LEU A 204 -8.70 10.69 29.98
CA LEU A 204 -8.09 11.64 30.90
C LEU A 204 -9.12 12.51 31.65
N PHE A 205 -10.41 12.35 31.36
CA PHE A 205 -11.47 13.06 32.07
C PHE A 205 -12.02 12.21 33.22
N ALA A 206 -12.18 12.83 34.38
CA ALA A 206 -12.94 12.27 35.50
C ALA A 206 -14.44 12.55 35.34
N GLU A 207 -14.78 13.68 34.71
CA GLU A 207 -16.16 14.10 34.48
C GLU A 207 -16.26 14.87 33.16
N LEU A 208 -17.32 14.59 32.40
CA LEU A 208 -17.64 15.27 31.14
C LEU A 208 -19.06 15.83 31.21
N PRO A 209 -19.33 16.95 30.51
CA PRO A 209 -20.69 17.48 30.40
C PRO A 209 -21.64 16.42 29.80
N PRO A 210 -22.86 16.29 30.35
CA PRO A 210 -23.82 15.32 29.86
C PRO A 210 -24.22 15.64 28.41
N PRO A 211 -24.47 14.62 27.57
CA PRO A 211 -24.96 14.82 26.21
C PRO A 211 -26.22 15.69 26.16
N THR A 212 -26.36 16.46 25.08
CA THR A 212 -27.55 17.32 24.87
C THR A 212 -28.71 16.60 24.20
N ARG A 213 -28.46 15.37 23.74
CA ARG A 213 -29.37 14.54 22.96
C ARG A 213 -29.13 13.07 23.28
N GLU A 214 -30.15 12.25 23.10
CA GLU A 214 -30.02 10.79 23.14
C GLU A 214 -30.43 10.22 21.79
N ASN A 215 -29.49 9.59 21.09
CA ASN A 215 -29.77 8.90 19.85
C ASN A 215 -30.21 7.44 20.11
N THR A 216 -31.14 6.94 19.30
CA THR A 216 -31.68 5.58 19.44
C THR A 216 -31.79 4.87 18.09
N GLY A 217 -31.77 3.54 18.12
CA GLY A 217 -31.91 2.70 16.93
C GLY A 217 -30.59 2.11 16.45
N LEU A 218 -30.59 1.63 15.22
CA LEU A 218 -29.46 0.96 14.59
C LEU A 218 -29.17 1.60 13.24
N LEU A 219 -27.89 1.82 12.94
CA LEU A 219 -27.47 1.95 11.56
C LEU A 219 -27.30 0.57 10.97
N VAL A 220 -27.95 0.32 9.83
CA VAL A 220 -27.85 -0.95 9.12
C VAL A 220 -27.25 -0.70 7.75
N LEU A 221 -26.11 -1.33 7.49
CA LEU A 221 -25.50 -1.39 6.18
C LEU A 221 -25.79 -2.74 5.55
N ARG A 222 -26.27 -2.73 4.31
CA ARG A 222 -26.45 -3.93 3.48
C ARG A 222 -25.61 -3.82 2.22
N LEU A 223 -24.90 -4.89 1.89
CA LEU A 223 -24.02 -5.00 0.74
C LEU A 223 -24.60 -5.99 -0.26
N TYR A 224 -24.54 -5.62 -1.54
CA TYR A 224 -25.00 -6.39 -2.69
C TYR A 224 -23.89 -6.39 -3.74
N ARG A 225 -23.85 -7.43 -4.58
CA ARG A 225 -23.07 -7.36 -5.82
C ARG A 225 -23.86 -6.54 -6.84
N ALA A 226 -23.22 -5.69 -7.64
CA ALA A 226 -23.93 -4.71 -8.49
C ALA A 226 -24.87 -5.34 -9.54
N GLY A 227 -24.66 -6.61 -9.91
CA GLY A 227 -25.53 -7.36 -10.83
C GLY A 227 -26.60 -8.22 -10.17
N ASP A 228 -26.48 -8.48 -8.87
CA ASP A 228 -27.30 -9.46 -8.15
C ASP A 228 -28.14 -8.72 -7.10
N GLY A 229 -29.46 -8.87 -7.14
CA GLY A 229 -30.37 -8.28 -6.15
C GLY A 229 -30.25 -8.91 -4.75
N GLU A 230 -29.43 -9.96 -4.62
CA GLU A 230 -29.29 -10.73 -3.38
C GLU A 230 -28.37 -10.05 -2.37
N LEU A 231 -28.83 -10.06 -1.12
CA LEU A 231 -28.08 -9.56 0.01
C LEU A 231 -26.83 -10.43 0.24
N LEU A 232 -25.65 -9.82 0.14
CA LEU A 232 -24.38 -10.51 0.34
C LEU A 232 -23.89 -10.42 1.78
N ARG A 233 -23.94 -9.22 2.38
CA ARG A 233 -23.53 -8.97 3.77
C ARG A 233 -24.44 -7.93 4.40
N GLU A 234 -24.59 -8.04 5.71
CA GLU A 234 -25.26 -7.05 6.54
C GLU A 234 -24.40 -6.77 7.77
N ALA A 235 -24.31 -5.49 8.14
CA ALA A 235 -23.61 -5.02 9.31
C ALA A 235 -24.50 -4.02 10.06
N ARG A 236 -24.49 -4.10 11.39
CA ARG A 236 -25.31 -3.26 12.26
C ARG A 236 -24.42 -2.53 13.26
N LEU A 237 -24.69 -1.25 13.47
CA LEU A 237 -24.06 -0.44 14.52
C LEU A 237 -25.14 0.17 15.40
N ASP A 238 -24.96 0.08 16.72
CA ASP A 238 -25.81 0.80 17.67
C ASP A 238 -25.43 2.29 17.64
N VAL A 239 -26.41 3.15 17.38
CA VAL A 239 -26.17 4.60 17.31
C VAL A 239 -25.70 5.19 18.64
N ARG A 240 -26.00 4.54 19.78
CA ARG A 240 -25.59 4.97 21.11
C ARG A 240 -24.09 4.80 21.37
N THR A 241 -23.45 3.91 20.64
CA THR A 241 -22.01 3.63 20.82
C THR A 241 -21.14 4.50 19.92
N LEU A 242 -21.73 5.34 19.07
CA LEU A 242 -21.00 6.14 18.10
C LEU A 242 -20.49 7.42 18.76
N SER A 243 -19.23 7.77 18.46
CA SER A 243 -18.69 9.07 18.82
C SER A 243 -19.11 10.13 17.80
N ASP A 244 -19.19 11.38 18.24
CA ASP A 244 -19.47 12.48 17.33
C ASP A 244 -18.29 12.71 16.37
N GLU A 245 -18.60 13.23 15.18
CA GLU A 245 -17.64 13.49 14.08
C GLU A 245 -16.60 12.36 13.94
N SER A 246 -17.06 11.13 13.72
CA SER A 246 -16.19 9.95 13.75
C SER A 246 -16.26 9.09 12.49
N HIS A 247 -15.15 8.42 12.19
CA HIS A 247 -15.10 7.36 11.20
C HIS A 247 -15.55 6.04 11.84
N VAL A 248 -16.62 5.47 11.30
CA VAL A 248 -17.19 4.21 11.80
C VAL A 248 -17.15 3.19 10.69
N THR A 249 -16.72 1.97 11.03
CA THR A 249 -16.65 0.89 10.04
C THR A 249 -17.75 -0.13 10.29
N PHE A 250 -18.61 -0.31 9.30
CA PHE A 250 -19.53 -1.42 9.22
C PHE A 250 -18.75 -2.68 8.86
N ARG A 251 -18.36 -3.46 9.87
CA ARG A 251 -17.60 -4.70 9.70
C ARG A 251 -18.52 -5.87 9.39
N PHE A 252 -18.09 -6.74 8.49
CA PHE A 252 -18.76 -7.99 8.14
C PHE A 252 -17.72 -9.07 7.83
N THR A 253 -18.16 -10.34 7.73
CA THR A 253 -17.26 -11.45 7.39
C THR A 253 -16.56 -11.20 6.05
N PRO A 254 -15.21 -11.28 5.99
CA PRO A 254 -14.45 -10.98 4.78
C PRO A 254 -14.96 -11.74 3.54
N ILE A 255 -14.84 -11.11 2.38
CA ILE A 255 -15.16 -11.68 1.06
C ILE A 255 -13.84 -11.89 0.32
N PRO A 256 -13.27 -13.11 0.30
CA PRO A 256 -11.94 -13.35 -0.28
C PRO A 256 -11.82 -12.96 -1.76
N ASP A 257 -12.87 -13.17 -2.55
CA ASP A 257 -12.92 -12.95 -4.00
C ASP A 257 -13.45 -11.57 -4.39
N SER A 258 -13.22 -10.54 -3.58
CA SER A 258 -13.72 -9.18 -3.83
C SER A 258 -12.93 -8.36 -4.85
N TYR A 259 -11.78 -8.85 -5.32
CA TYR A 259 -10.90 -8.09 -6.21
C TYR A 259 -11.55 -7.79 -7.57
N ARG A 260 -11.67 -6.50 -7.90
CA ARG A 260 -12.29 -5.97 -9.14
C ARG A 260 -13.75 -6.39 -9.32
N VAL A 261 -14.48 -6.52 -8.21
CA VAL A 261 -15.92 -6.75 -8.22
C VAL A 261 -16.65 -5.45 -7.91
N GLU A 262 -17.68 -5.15 -8.70
CA GLU A 262 -18.58 -4.03 -8.44
C GLU A 262 -19.61 -4.41 -7.38
N TYR A 263 -19.71 -3.57 -6.37
CA TYR A 263 -20.65 -3.71 -5.27
C TYR A 263 -21.54 -2.48 -5.18
N ARG A 264 -22.69 -2.68 -4.54
CA ARG A 264 -23.59 -1.63 -4.12
C ARG A 264 -23.87 -1.83 -2.63
N PHE A 265 -23.85 -0.76 -1.86
CA PHE A 265 -24.29 -0.81 -0.47
C PHE A 265 -25.38 0.22 -0.18
N THR A 266 -26.21 -0.10 0.79
CA THR A 266 -27.23 0.80 1.32
C THR A 266 -27.01 1.01 2.81
N VAL A 267 -27.22 2.23 3.29
CA VAL A 267 -27.25 2.56 4.72
C VAL A 267 -28.61 3.14 5.07
N GLU A 268 -29.22 2.60 6.13
CA GLU A 268 -30.47 3.10 6.71
C GLU A 268 -30.36 3.19 8.23
N ALA A 269 -31.23 3.99 8.83
CA ALA A 269 -31.43 4.03 10.28
C ALA A 269 -32.75 3.34 10.64
N VAL A 270 -32.68 2.27 11.42
CA VAL A 270 -33.83 1.50 11.88
C VAL A 270 -34.12 1.84 13.34
N GLY A 271 -35.35 2.24 13.66
CA GLY A 271 -35.76 2.58 15.03
C GLY A 271 -35.25 3.93 15.54
N SER A 272 -34.70 4.78 14.66
CA SER A 272 -34.39 6.17 14.97
C SER A 272 -35.63 7.07 14.82
N ALA A 273 -35.58 8.26 15.41
CA ALA A 273 -36.67 9.24 15.36
C ALA A 273 -36.13 10.65 15.13
N PRO A 274 -36.94 11.60 14.62
CA PRO A 274 -36.55 13.00 14.50
C PRO A 274 -36.03 13.56 15.84
N GLY A 275 -34.90 14.25 15.81
CA GLY A 275 -34.27 14.75 17.03
C GLY A 275 -33.57 13.67 17.88
N ARG A 276 -33.54 12.41 17.44
CA ARG A 276 -32.84 11.26 18.07
C ARG A 276 -32.09 10.36 17.08
N ALA A 277 -31.87 10.85 15.86
CA ALA A 277 -31.13 10.18 14.80
C ALA A 277 -29.69 10.69 14.66
N VAL A 278 -28.87 9.93 13.94
CA VAL A 278 -27.53 10.33 13.50
C VAL A 278 -27.59 10.91 12.08
N THR A 279 -26.47 11.40 11.58
CA THR A 279 -26.28 11.82 10.18
C THR A 279 -25.02 11.19 9.60
N LEU A 280 -24.95 11.14 8.26
CA LEU A 280 -23.74 10.78 7.53
C LEU A 280 -23.12 12.03 6.88
N TRP A 281 -21.80 11.99 6.65
CA TRP A 281 -21.07 13.03 5.92
C TRP A 281 -20.96 12.68 4.43
N GLY A 282 -21.14 13.68 3.58
CA GLY A 282 -21.16 13.49 2.14
C GLY A 282 -21.26 14.81 1.38
N ASN A 283 -21.66 14.74 0.12
CA ASN A 283 -22.09 15.90 -0.65
C ASN A 283 -23.60 16.13 -0.41
N PRO A 284 -24.02 17.21 0.27
CA PRO A 284 -25.43 17.45 0.57
C PRO A 284 -26.31 17.67 -0.67
N SER A 285 -25.71 18.10 -1.80
CA SER A 285 -26.44 18.37 -3.03
C SER A 285 -26.76 17.10 -3.84
N THR A 286 -25.89 16.09 -3.77
CA THR A 286 -26.03 14.83 -4.52
C THR A 286 -26.42 13.64 -3.65
N GLY A 287 -26.21 13.73 -2.33
CA GLY A 287 -26.35 12.60 -1.40
C GLY A 287 -25.20 11.59 -1.49
N GLU A 288 -24.14 11.89 -2.24
CA GLU A 288 -22.96 11.04 -2.36
C GLU A 288 -22.20 10.99 -1.03
N LEU A 289 -21.89 9.79 -0.55
CA LEU A 289 -21.19 9.61 0.72
C LEU A 289 -19.69 9.78 0.57
N VAL A 290 -19.05 10.29 1.62
CA VAL A 290 -17.63 10.06 1.83
C VAL A 290 -17.49 8.71 2.53
N TYR A 291 -16.86 7.75 1.86
CA TYR A 291 -16.67 6.42 2.38
C TYR A 291 -15.35 5.80 1.93
N ARG A 292 -14.95 4.76 2.65
CA ARG A 292 -13.76 3.96 2.35
C ARG A 292 -14.03 2.47 2.58
N PRO A 293 -13.90 1.61 1.55
CA PRO A 293 -13.90 0.17 1.76
C PRO A 293 -12.75 -0.26 2.67
N SER A 294 -13.01 -1.19 3.57
CA SER A 294 -12.01 -1.82 4.43
C SER A 294 -11.76 -3.26 4.00
N TYR A 295 -10.53 -3.73 4.23
CA TYR A 295 -10.11 -5.07 3.85
C TYR A 295 -9.39 -5.71 5.02
N ALA A 296 -9.61 -7.02 5.20
CA ALA A 296 -8.92 -7.77 6.24
C ALA A 296 -7.40 -7.79 5.95
N SER A 297 -6.60 -7.54 6.98
CA SER A 297 -5.14 -7.64 6.88
C SER A 297 -4.73 -9.11 6.84
N VAL A 298 -4.17 -9.54 5.71
CA VAL A 298 -3.72 -10.92 5.48
C VAL A 298 -2.25 -10.93 5.09
N VAL A 299 -1.46 -11.79 5.74
CA VAL A 299 -0.08 -12.06 5.34
C VAL A 299 -0.12 -12.85 4.02
N LEU A 300 0.30 -12.23 2.92
CA LEU A 300 0.29 -12.82 1.58
C LEU A 300 1.49 -13.74 1.35
N ALA A 301 2.63 -13.39 1.95
CA ALA A 301 3.82 -14.22 2.02
C ALA A 301 4.59 -13.89 3.30
N GLU A 302 5.23 -14.91 3.86
CA GLU A 302 6.18 -14.79 4.96
C GLU A 302 7.41 -15.63 4.61
N VAL A 303 8.59 -15.01 4.63
CA VAL A 303 9.83 -15.66 4.23
C VAL A 303 10.95 -15.25 5.18
N SER A 304 11.75 -16.23 5.62
CA SER A 304 12.97 -15.96 6.36
C SER A 304 13.99 -15.30 5.44
N LEU A 305 14.59 -14.20 5.87
CA LEU A 305 15.66 -13.54 5.13
C LEU A 305 16.92 -14.42 5.01
N ASP A 306 17.13 -15.36 5.94
CA ASP A 306 18.23 -16.33 5.87
C ASP A 306 18.08 -17.33 4.70
N SER A 307 16.87 -17.47 4.14
CA SER A 307 16.63 -18.29 2.93
C SER A 307 16.94 -17.54 1.63
N GLY A 308 17.26 -16.24 1.71
CA GLY A 308 17.49 -15.39 0.55
C GLY A 308 18.78 -15.73 -0.19
N ARG A 309 18.80 -15.44 -1.49
CA ARG A 309 19.98 -15.59 -2.34
C ARG A 309 20.76 -14.27 -2.35
N TRP A 310 21.98 -14.29 -1.83
CA TRP A 310 22.88 -13.14 -1.83
C TRP A 310 23.61 -12.97 -3.17
N SER A 311 23.72 -11.73 -3.62
CA SER A 311 24.54 -11.29 -4.75
C SER A 311 25.57 -10.27 -4.26
N GLY A 312 26.82 -10.71 -4.06
CA GLY A 312 27.92 -9.82 -3.62
C GLY A 312 28.35 -8.78 -4.67
N VAL A 313 27.90 -8.92 -5.92
CA VAL A 313 28.15 -7.92 -6.98
C VAL A 313 27.18 -6.75 -6.88
N GLN A 314 25.92 -7.04 -6.57
CA GLN A 314 24.85 -6.03 -6.47
C GLN A 314 24.61 -5.58 -5.03
N ASN A 315 25.19 -6.29 -4.06
CA ASN A 315 24.90 -6.20 -2.64
C ASN A 315 23.40 -6.35 -2.36
N THR A 316 22.78 -7.32 -3.03
CA THR A 316 21.35 -7.59 -2.91
C THR A 316 21.07 -8.97 -2.37
N LEU A 317 20.06 -9.02 -1.50
CA LEU A 317 19.45 -10.24 -1.00
C LEU A 317 18.11 -10.42 -1.72
N GLU A 318 18.00 -11.47 -2.53
CA GLU A 318 16.75 -11.82 -3.19
C GLU A 318 16.01 -12.91 -2.39
N VAL A 319 14.82 -12.57 -1.91
CA VAL A 319 13.91 -13.52 -1.26
C VAL A 319 12.75 -13.86 -2.19
N ARG A 320 12.55 -15.15 -2.43
CA ARG A 320 11.49 -15.69 -3.29
C ARG A 320 10.39 -16.33 -2.46
N PHE A 321 9.18 -16.27 -2.96
CA PHE A 321 8.00 -16.87 -2.33
C PHE A 321 7.00 -17.33 -3.41
N PRO A 322 6.01 -18.18 -3.07
CA PRO A 322 4.94 -18.53 -3.97
C PRO A 322 4.29 -17.26 -4.57
N PRO A 323 4.08 -17.20 -5.89
CA PRO A 323 3.54 -16.01 -6.54
C PRO A 323 2.21 -15.56 -5.93
N ILE A 324 2.17 -14.31 -5.47
CA ILE A 324 1.00 -13.67 -4.90
C ILE A 324 0.14 -13.13 -6.03
N ARG A 325 -1.15 -13.48 -6.03
CA ARG A 325 -2.16 -12.93 -6.93
C ARG A 325 -3.45 -12.66 -6.16
N PRO A 326 -4.21 -11.63 -6.52
CA PRO A 326 -3.91 -10.62 -7.54
C PRO A 326 -3.07 -9.44 -6.99
N THR A 327 -2.03 -8.99 -7.69
CA THR A 327 -1.23 -7.81 -7.30
C THR A 327 -1.33 -6.64 -8.27
N ARG A 328 -1.93 -6.83 -9.44
CA ARG A 328 -2.04 -5.77 -10.44
C ARG A 328 -2.92 -4.62 -9.95
N ASP A 329 -2.46 -3.40 -10.17
CA ASP A 329 -3.15 -2.17 -9.77
C ASP A 329 -3.51 -2.12 -8.28
N THR A 330 -2.67 -2.73 -7.43
CA THR A 330 -2.83 -2.72 -5.97
C THR A 330 -1.65 -2.00 -5.32
N TYR A 331 -1.89 -1.42 -4.15
CA TYR A 331 -0.82 -1.06 -3.24
C TYR A 331 -0.47 -2.27 -2.37
N LEU A 332 0.81 -2.57 -2.31
CA LEU A 332 1.39 -3.60 -1.46
C LEU A 332 2.29 -2.92 -0.43
N ARG A 333 2.59 -3.65 0.64
CA ARG A 333 3.64 -3.29 1.58
C ARG A 333 4.41 -4.54 1.94
N PHE A 334 5.72 -4.44 1.96
CA PHE A 334 6.52 -5.41 2.69
C PHE A 334 6.88 -4.86 4.08
N VAL A 335 6.98 -5.76 5.03
CA VAL A 335 7.41 -5.51 6.40
C VAL A 335 8.63 -6.39 6.65
N ILE A 336 9.73 -5.78 7.06
CA ILE A 336 10.93 -6.46 7.53
C ILE A 336 10.93 -6.37 9.04
N GLU A 337 10.94 -7.52 9.70
CA GLU A 337 11.19 -7.63 11.14
C GLU A 337 12.57 -8.23 11.35
N ALA A 338 13.39 -7.55 12.14
CA ALA A 338 14.71 -8.05 12.50
C ALA A 338 14.57 -9.22 13.50
N GLY A 339 15.49 -10.19 13.39
CA GLY A 339 15.55 -11.32 14.33
C GLY A 339 16.47 -11.02 15.51
N GLU A 340 17.36 -11.97 15.79
CA GLU A 340 18.36 -11.85 16.86
C GLU A 340 19.40 -10.75 16.59
N ARG A 341 19.62 -10.41 15.32
CA ARG A 341 20.62 -9.41 14.90
C ARG A 341 19.97 -8.28 14.10
N PRO A 342 20.42 -7.03 14.31
CA PRO A 342 19.97 -5.92 13.49
C PRO A 342 20.36 -6.10 12.02
N LEU A 343 19.48 -5.66 11.13
CA LEU A 343 19.69 -5.66 9.69
C LEU A 343 20.13 -4.27 9.25
N VAL A 344 21.14 -4.18 8.39
CA VAL A 344 21.55 -2.91 7.80
C VAL A 344 21.10 -2.87 6.35
N VAL A 345 20.07 -2.09 6.06
CA VAL A 345 19.47 -1.95 4.73
C VAL A 345 19.84 -0.61 4.11
N HIS A 346 19.87 -0.53 2.79
CA HIS A 346 20.05 0.75 2.10
C HIS A 346 18.71 1.46 1.88
N TRP A 347 18.72 2.79 1.97
CA TRP A 347 17.60 3.64 1.62
C TRP A 347 18.04 4.76 0.66
N SER A 348 17.08 5.33 -0.08
CA SER A 348 17.28 6.36 -1.10
C SER A 348 16.24 7.47 -0.97
N MET A 349 16.57 8.68 -1.40
CA MET A 349 15.57 9.76 -1.60
C MET A 349 14.57 9.44 -2.72
N VAL A 350 14.88 8.47 -3.59
CA VAL A 350 13.94 7.98 -4.60
C VAL A 350 12.94 7.03 -3.95
N ARG A 351 11.66 7.42 -3.99
CA ARG A 351 10.55 6.59 -3.51
C ARG A 351 10.12 5.58 -4.58
N PRO A 352 9.65 4.38 -4.18
CA PRO A 352 9.10 3.42 -5.13
C PRO A 352 7.82 3.96 -5.79
N PRO A 353 7.32 3.32 -6.86
CA PRO A 353 6.01 3.62 -7.43
C PRO A 353 4.93 3.73 -6.34
N GLY A 354 4.02 4.68 -6.48
CA GLY A 354 3.11 5.09 -5.41
C GLY A 354 3.62 6.28 -4.58
N ASN A 355 4.93 6.58 -4.66
CA ASN A 355 5.56 7.76 -4.05
C ASN A 355 5.39 7.84 -2.52
N LEU A 356 5.40 6.69 -1.85
CA LEU A 356 5.21 6.59 -0.40
C LEU A 356 6.56 6.36 0.30
N PRO A 357 6.82 7.05 1.41
CA PRO A 357 8.05 6.87 2.17
C PRO A 357 8.05 5.51 2.90
N LEU A 358 9.24 5.06 3.29
CA LEU A 358 9.38 3.99 4.26
C LEU A 358 8.93 4.45 5.65
N SER A 359 8.61 3.50 6.53
CA SER A 359 8.36 3.74 7.95
C SER A 359 9.23 2.82 8.78
N SER A 360 10.04 3.38 9.66
CA SER A 360 10.93 2.65 10.57
C SER A 360 10.53 2.94 12.01
N GLN A 361 10.36 1.89 12.82
CA GLN A 361 10.16 2.06 14.26
C GLN A 361 11.43 2.52 14.98
N ASP A 362 12.60 2.14 14.45
CA ASP A 362 13.90 2.44 15.06
C ASP A 362 14.44 3.83 14.72
N ASP A 363 14.02 4.37 13.57
CA ASP A 363 14.45 5.69 13.07
C ASP A 363 13.25 6.41 12.44
N PRO A 364 12.32 6.92 13.27
CA PRO A 364 11.15 7.63 12.79
C PRO A 364 11.56 8.96 12.17
N GLY A 365 11.10 9.24 10.95
CA GLY A 365 11.37 10.52 10.27
C GLY A 365 12.28 10.41 9.04
N ILE A 366 12.46 9.21 8.47
CA ILE A 366 13.05 9.04 7.14
C ILE A 366 11.99 9.27 6.07
N TRP A 367 12.28 10.13 5.10
CA TRP A 367 11.32 10.55 4.05
C TRP A 367 11.58 9.87 2.68
N GLY A 368 12.59 9.01 2.62
CA GLY A 368 12.97 8.24 1.42
C GLY A 368 12.27 6.88 1.31
N GLY A 369 12.72 6.08 0.36
CA GLY A 369 12.30 4.68 0.18
C GLY A 369 13.45 3.69 0.42
N VAL A 370 13.11 2.47 0.80
CA VAL A 370 14.07 1.35 0.84
C VAL A 370 14.62 1.11 -0.58
N VAL A 371 15.90 0.78 -0.70
CA VAL A 371 16.47 0.38 -1.98
C VAL A 371 16.11 -1.08 -2.23
N PHE A 372 15.04 -1.31 -2.99
CA PHE A 372 14.56 -2.64 -3.33
C PHE A 372 14.03 -2.73 -4.76
N ASN A 373 13.84 -3.97 -5.24
CA ASN A 373 13.05 -4.27 -6.42
C ASN A 373 12.04 -5.39 -6.11
N ALA A 374 10.89 -5.37 -6.77
CA ALA A 374 9.91 -6.45 -6.72
C ALA A 374 9.88 -7.16 -8.07
N ARG A 375 9.85 -8.49 -8.07
CA ARG A 375 9.85 -9.31 -9.30
C ARG A 375 8.50 -10.00 -9.47
N TYR A 376 7.98 -9.98 -10.67
CA TYR A 376 6.66 -10.49 -11.02
C TYR A 376 6.75 -11.65 -12.01
N LEU A 377 5.74 -12.53 -11.95
CA LEU A 377 5.52 -13.56 -12.96
C LEU A 377 4.93 -13.01 -14.25
N ASP A 378 4.32 -11.82 -14.24
CA ASP A 378 3.94 -11.17 -15.49
C ASP A 378 5.19 -11.01 -16.35
N ASP A 379 5.16 -11.66 -17.52
CA ASP A 379 6.26 -11.67 -18.45
C ASP A 379 6.06 -10.55 -19.49
N VAL A 380 7.10 -9.76 -19.73
CA VAL A 380 7.13 -8.90 -20.91
C VAL A 380 7.74 -9.70 -22.07
N PRO A 381 7.08 -9.79 -23.24
CA PRO A 381 7.71 -10.37 -24.41
C PRO A 381 8.99 -9.57 -24.72
N MET A 382 10.15 -10.23 -24.82
CA MET A 382 11.42 -9.54 -25.10
C MET A 382 11.37 -8.77 -26.43
N ALA A 383 10.51 -9.16 -27.38
CA ALA A 383 10.25 -8.43 -28.62
C ALA A 383 9.77 -6.97 -28.39
N THR A 384 9.05 -6.70 -27.31
CA THR A 384 8.56 -5.36 -26.94
C THR A 384 9.69 -4.47 -26.40
N LEU A 385 10.56 -5.03 -25.54
CA LEU A 385 11.76 -4.36 -25.03
C LEU A 385 12.77 -4.10 -26.15
N PHE A 386 12.92 -5.05 -27.09
CA PHE A 386 13.78 -4.90 -28.25
C PHE A 386 13.28 -3.80 -29.20
N ARG A 387 11.96 -3.68 -29.44
CA ARG A 387 11.42 -2.58 -30.26
C ARG A 387 11.73 -1.20 -29.67
N ALA A 388 11.64 -1.07 -28.34
CA ALA A 388 11.99 0.17 -27.64
C ALA A 388 13.51 0.48 -27.67
N GLY A 389 14.36 -0.54 -27.50
CA GLY A 389 15.82 -0.41 -27.55
C GLY A 389 16.36 -0.17 -28.97
N VAL A 390 15.84 -0.89 -29.97
CA VAL A 390 16.22 -0.76 -31.38
C VAL A 390 15.82 0.63 -31.92
N GLY A 391 14.71 1.22 -31.48
CA GLY A 391 14.34 2.59 -31.87
C GLY A 391 15.37 3.66 -31.44
N ARG A 392 16.09 3.43 -30.33
CA ARG A 392 17.19 4.29 -29.87
C ARG A 392 18.52 3.95 -30.54
N ALA A 393 18.83 2.65 -30.69
CA ALA A 393 20.04 2.20 -31.36
C ALA A 393 20.04 2.56 -32.85
N VAL A 394 18.92 2.42 -33.56
CA VAL A 394 18.78 2.81 -34.98
C VAL A 394 18.96 4.32 -35.15
N ARG A 395 18.51 5.14 -34.20
CA ARG A 395 18.77 6.59 -34.21
C ARG A 395 20.24 6.94 -34.01
N LEU A 396 20.95 6.20 -33.15
CA LEU A 396 22.41 6.32 -32.97
C LEU A 396 23.18 5.83 -34.22
N PHE A 397 22.75 4.72 -34.82
CA PHE A 397 23.32 4.15 -36.04
C PHE A 397 23.12 5.04 -37.28
N LEU A 398 22.00 5.76 -37.38
CA LEU A 398 21.72 6.71 -38.46
C LEU A 398 22.53 8.01 -38.32
N ASN A 399 22.88 8.39 -37.09
CA ASN A 399 23.60 9.64 -36.82
C ASN A 399 25.13 9.47 -36.77
N ASP A 400 25.66 8.25 -36.68
CA ASP A 400 27.11 8.00 -36.58
C ASP A 400 27.57 6.74 -37.37
N PRO A 401 27.77 6.87 -38.70
CA PRO A 401 28.15 5.78 -39.60
C PRO A 401 29.44 5.01 -39.23
N PRO A 402 30.52 5.63 -38.71
CA PRO A 402 31.73 4.90 -38.37
C PRO A 402 31.55 3.99 -37.15
N LEU A 403 30.80 4.42 -36.13
CA LEU A 403 30.51 3.61 -34.95
C LEU A 403 29.67 2.37 -35.32
N ALA A 404 28.74 2.55 -36.25
CA ALA A 404 27.92 1.48 -36.82
C ALA A 404 28.78 0.39 -37.51
N ALA A 405 29.79 0.81 -38.28
CA ALA A 405 30.70 -0.12 -38.97
C ALA A 405 31.54 -0.95 -37.99
N VAL A 406 32.01 -0.33 -36.91
CA VAL A 406 32.77 -1.02 -35.84
C VAL A 406 31.90 -2.05 -35.13
N TYR A 407 30.65 -1.70 -34.77
CA TYR A 407 29.72 -2.65 -34.16
C TYR A 407 29.39 -3.83 -35.08
N ALA A 408 29.21 -3.58 -36.38
CA ALA A 408 28.98 -4.64 -37.37
C ALA A 408 30.18 -5.59 -37.48
N LEU A 409 31.41 -5.08 -37.44
CA LEU A 409 32.64 -5.90 -37.45
C LEU A 409 32.78 -6.74 -36.19
N ILE A 410 32.43 -6.20 -35.01
CA ILE A 410 32.45 -6.93 -33.74
C ILE A 410 31.41 -8.06 -33.76
N LEU A 411 30.19 -7.78 -34.20
CA LEU A 411 29.15 -8.81 -34.29
C LEU A 411 29.48 -9.90 -35.32
N ALA A 412 30.08 -9.53 -36.46
CA ALA A 412 30.53 -10.48 -37.47
C ALA A 412 31.67 -11.38 -36.96
N SER A 413 32.61 -10.83 -36.19
CA SER A 413 33.72 -11.59 -35.58
C SER A 413 33.24 -12.52 -34.47
N ILE A 414 32.26 -12.10 -33.64
CA ILE A 414 31.61 -12.98 -32.66
C ILE A 414 30.86 -14.12 -33.36
N ALA A 415 30.12 -13.82 -34.43
CA ALA A 415 29.39 -14.86 -35.20
C ALA A 415 30.35 -15.87 -35.85
N LEU A 416 31.49 -15.41 -36.38
CA LEU A 416 32.55 -16.27 -36.90
C LEU A 416 33.16 -17.16 -35.81
N LEU A 417 33.44 -16.60 -34.63
CA LEU A 417 33.98 -17.34 -33.49
C LEU A 417 33.00 -18.41 -32.98
N VAL A 418 31.71 -18.07 -32.88
CA VAL A 418 30.66 -19.02 -32.48
C VAL A 418 30.51 -20.12 -33.52
N GLY A 419 30.45 -19.78 -34.81
CA GLY A 419 30.38 -20.75 -35.91
C GLY A 419 31.60 -21.68 -35.97
N TRP A 420 32.79 -21.15 -35.67
CA TRP A 420 34.02 -21.94 -35.62
C TRP A 420 34.05 -22.88 -34.40
N SER A 421 33.55 -22.43 -33.25
CA SER A 421 33.42 -23.25 -32.03
C SER A 421 32.42 -24.40 -32.19
N TRP A 422 31.36 -24.20 -32.97
CA TRP A 422 30.36 -25.22 -33.27
C TRP A 422 30.92 -26.28 -34.23
N ARG A 423 31.69 -25.83 -35.24
CA ARG A 423 32.33 -26.72 -36.23
C ARG A 423 33.48 -27.53 -35.64
N SER A 424 34.15 -27.05 -34.61
CA SER A 424 35.23 -27.79 -33.91
C SER A 424 34.70 -28.83 -32.92
N ARG A 425 33.51 -28.64 -32.33
CA ARG A 425 32.84 -29.64 -31.49
C ARG A 425 32.24 -30.81 -32.27
N GLY A 426 31.81 -30.59 -33.52
CA GLY A 426 31.27 -31.65 -34.38
C GLY A 426 32.30 -32.67 -34.91
N ARG A 427 33.61 -32.47 -34.70
CA ARG A 427 34.67 -33.41 -35.16
C ARG A 427 35.21 -34.35 -34.08
N ARG A 428 34.67 -34.34 -32.85
CA ARG A 428 35.13 -35.21 -31.73
C ARG A 428 34.09 -36.23 -31.27
N ALA A 429 33.33 -36.81 -32.19
CA ALA A 429 32.49 -37.98 -31.89
C ALA A 429 32.64 -39.00 -33.00
N LEU A 430 33.54 -39.97 -32.79
CA LEU A 430 33.53 -41.36 -33.29
C LEU A 430 34.84 -42.00 -32.80
N PRO A 431 34.85 -42.81 -31.73
CA PRO A 431 35.84 -43.85 -31.56
C PRO A 431 35.36 -45.13 -32.27
N SER A 432 36.26 -45.71 -33.06
CA SER A 432 36.24 -47.13 -33.46
C SER A 432 36.40 -48.04 -32.25
#